data_AF-A0A945AYX7-F1
#
_entry.id   AF-A0A945AYX7-F1
#
_cell.length_a   1.000
_cell.length_b   1.000
_cell.length_c   1.000
_cell.angle_alpha   90.00
_cell.angle_beta   90.00
_cell.angle_gamma   90.00
#
_symmetry.space_group_name_H-M   'P 1'
#
loop_
_entity.id
_entity.type
_entity.pdbx_description
1 polymer ?
#
loop_
_entity_poly.entity_id
_entity_poly.type
_entity_poly.pdbx_seq_one_letter_code
_entity_poly.pdbx_strand_id
1 'polypeptide(L)'
;MDVPVPSKFESRLNNNQLEALQIIAKSDHLIHNTPRGMDSPTIKHAITNHELLVELGFDKKRKGLKNGATTLNGIVKSLEKSKYITKRKIQHYVHPKTGEKLPDDSVMDNTMKKPRVKYLKRMGFDSETFFCDLPLDVEEKGKGILLVITPLGLQKSKNNYLTSK
;
A
#
# COMPACT_ATOMS: atom_id res chain seq x y z
N MET A 1 4.91 20.14 -39.58
CA MET A 1 5.24 19.33 -38.39
C MET A 1 3.97 18.63 -37.98
N ASP A 2 3.86 17.34 -38.28
CA ASP A 2 2.70 16.52 -37.91
C ASP A 2 2.63 16.41 -36.39
N VAL A 3 1.57 17.00 -35.82
CA VAL A 3 1.21 16.80 -34.42
C VAL A 3 0.73 15.36 -34.29
N PRO A 4 1.31 14.52 -33.42
CA PRO A 4 0.82 13.16 -33.24
C PRO A 4 -0.63 13.22 -32.76
N VAL A 5 -1.56 12.75 -33.57
CA VAL A 5 -2.95 12.57 -33.17
C VAL A 5 -2.96 11.46 -32.13
N PRO A 6 -3.40 11.72 -30.87
CA PRO A 6 -3.49 10.67 -29.87
C PRO A 6 -4.42 9.57 -30.38
N SER A 7 -3.94 8.33 -30.36
CA SER A 7 -4.68 7.18 -30.89
C SER A 7 -6.03 7.07 -30.17
N LYS A 8 -7.08 6.99 -30.99
CA LYS A 8 -8.47 6.74 -30.57
C LYS A 8 -8.52 5.44 -29.76
N PHE A 9 -9.30 5.45 -28.67
CA PHE A 9 -9.57 4.38 -27.70
C PHE A 9 -8.73 4.32 -26.42
N GLU A 10 -8.40 5.46 -25.80
CA GLU A 10 -8.36 5.44 -24.33
C GLU A 10 -9.79 5.28 -23.82
N SER A 11 -10.13 4.13 -23.24
CA SER A 11 -11.41 3.95 -22.54
C SER A 11 -11.48 5.00 -21.43
N ARG A 12 -12.44 5.93 -21.54
CA ARG A 12 -12.69 6.93 -20.50
C ARG A 12 -12.88 6.19 -19.17
N LEU A 13 -12.13 6.58 -18.16
CA LEU A 13 -12.33 6.09 -16.80
C LEU A 13 -13.72 6.55 -16.35
N ASN A 14 -14.48 5.65 -15.73
CA ASN A 14 -15.68 6.06 -15.02
C ASN A 14 -15.32 6.78 -13.71
N ASN A 15 -16.29 7.46 -13.10
CA ASN A 15 -16.06 8.27 -11.91
C ASN A 15 -15.40 7.48 -10.76
N ASN A 16 -15.88 6.27 -10.47
CA ASN A 16 -15.31 5.45 -9.40
C ASN A 16 -13.87 5.01 -9.69
N GLN A 17 -13.53 4.76 -10.96
CA GLN A 17 -12.16 4.44 -11.37
C GLN A 17 -11.24 5.65 -11.25
N LEU A 18 -11.71 6.83 -11.64
CA LEU A 18 -10.95 8.08 -11.52
C LEU A 18 -10.74 8.45 -10.05
N GLU A 19 -11.79 8.37 -9.24
CA GLU A 19 -11.74 8.63 -7.81
C GLU A 19 -10.77 7.68 -7.10
N ALA A 20 -10.86 6.38 -7.37
CA ALA A 20 -9.91 5.40 -6.85
C ALA A 20 -8.46 5.76 -7.23
N LEU A 21 -8.22 6.15 -8.48
CA LEU A 21 -6.89 6.53 -8.95
C LEU A 21 -6.36 7.81 -8.26
N GLN A 22 -7.25 8.77 -7.98
CA GLN A 22 -6.92 10.00 -7.26
C GLN A 22 -6.63 9.74 -5.78
N ILE A 23 -7.37 8.84 -5.14
CA ILE A 23 -7.09 8.43 -3.76
C ILE A 23 -5.71 7.76 -3.69
N ILE A 24 -5.44 6.79 -4.57
CA ILE A 24 -4.13 6.12 -4.64
C ILE A 24 -3.01 7.15 -4.86
N ALA A 25 -3.21 8.13 -5.76
CA ALA A 25 -2.21 9.17 -6.05
C ALA A 25 -1.89 10.07 -4.86
N LYS A 26 -2.83 10.28 -3.93
CA LYS A 26 -2.65 11.12 -2.73
C LYS A 26 -2.16 10.34 -1.52
N SER A 27 -2.20 9.02 -1.58
CA SER A 27 -1.89 8.14 -0.46
C SER A 27 -0.44 7.71 -0.50
N ASP A 28 0.14 7.53 0.68
CA ASP A 28 1.48 6.99 0.86
C ASP A 28 1.40 5.79 1.82
N HIS A 29 2.18 4.74 1.56
CA HIS A 29 2.17 3.53 2.37
C HIS A 29 3.47 3.37 3.17
N LEU A 30 3.31 3.08 4.46
CA LEU A 30 4.40 2.82 5.39
C LEU A 30 4.48 1.32 5.68
N ILE A 31 5.70 0.79 5.81
CA ILE A 31 5.88 -0.57 6.34
C ILE A 31 5.48 -0.56 7.82
N HIS A 32 4.32 -1.14 8.14
CA HIS A 32 3.71 -0.98 9.47
C HIS A 32 4.56 -1.48 10.64
N ASN A 33 5.42 -2.48 10.43
CA ASN A 33 6.30 -3.01 11.47
C ASN A 33 7.71 -2.39 11.45
N THR A 34 7.87 -1.20 10.86
CA THR A 34 9.11 -0.43 11.01
C THR A 34 9.36 -0.17 12.51
N PRO A 35 10.52 -0.56 13.07
CA PRO A 35 10.80 -0.28 14.47
C PRO A 35 10.74 1.22 14.78
N ARG A 36 10.13 1.57 15.93
CA ARG A 36 10.05 2.97 16.35
C ARG A 36 11.46 3.55 16.53
N GLY A 37 11.68 4.73 15.99
CA GLY A 37 12.99 5.41 16.00
C GLY A 37 13.88 5.06 14.81
N MET A 38 13.41 4.24 13.86
CA MET A 38 14.01 4.06 12.54
C MET A 38 13.29 4.93 11.51
N ASP A 39 14.00 5.41 10.50
CA ASP A 39 13.38 6.08 9.35
C ASP A 39 12.49 5.09 8.58
N SER A 40 11.19 5.37 8.53
CA SER A 40 10.23 4.53 7.84
C SER A 40 10.31 4.73 6.32
N PRO A 41 10.72 3.72 5.53
CA PRO A 41 10.64 3.83 4.09
C PRO A 41 9.16 3.99 3.69
N THR A 42 8.86 5.12 3.06
CA THR A 42 7.51 5.45 2.60
C THR A 42 7.40 5.16 1.12
N ILE A 43 6.49 4.27 0.75
CA ILE A 43 6.16 3.98 -0.64
C ILE A 43 5.13 5.02 -1.09
N LYS A 44 5.57 5.98 -1.89
CA LYS A 44 4.71 7.05 -2.38
C LYS A 44 3.62 6.54 -3.33
N HIS A 45 2.48 7.22 -3.32
CA HIS A 45 1.36 6.96 -4.23
C HIS A 45 0.89 5.51 -4.18
N ALA A 46 0.74 5.00 -2.96
CA ALA A 46 0.42 3.63 -2.68
C ALA A 46 -0.58 3.52 -1.52
N ILE A 47 -1.48 2.54 -1.62
CA ILE A 47 -2.53 2.29 -0.63
C ILE A 47 -2.88 0.80 -0.62
N THR A 48 -3.27 0.27 0.53
CA THR A 48 -3.77 -1.11 0.58
C THR A 48 -5.18 -1.21 0.02
N ASN A 49 -5.56 -2.39 -0.46
CA ASN A 49 -6.94 -2.65 -0.88
C ASN A 49 -7.97 -2.33 0.22
N HIS A 50 -7.63 -2.53 1.49
CA HIS A 50 -8.54 -2.29 2.60
C HIS A 50 -8.75 -0.79 2.83
N GLU A 51 -7.67 -0.01 2.89
CA GLU A 51 -7.74 1.45 3.03
C GLU A 51 -8.49 2.09 1.86
N LEU A 52 -8.22 1.66 0.62
CA LEU A 52 -8.95 2.17 -0.55
C LEU A 52 -10.45 1.86 -0.48
N LEU A 53 -10.82 0.70 0.07
CA LEU A 53 -12.22 0.32 0.26
C LEU A 53 -12.92 1.23 1.28
N VAL A 54 -12.22 1.63 2.33
CA VAL A 54 -12.72 2.56 3.36
C VAL A 54 -12.82 3.98 2.80
N GLU A 55 -11.79 4.46 2.10
CA GLU A 55 -11.77 5.80 1.49
C GLU A 55 -12.89 5.99 0.45
N LEU A 56 -13.21 4.95 -0.32
CA LEU A 56 -14.33 4.95 -1.27
C LEU A 56 -15.70 4.76 -0.58
N GLY A 57 -15.74 4.55 0.74
CA GLY A 57 -16.97 4.29 1.50
C GLY A 57 -17.67 2.98 1.14
N PHE A 58 -16.94 2.02 0.57
CA PHE A 58 -17.44 0.72 0.12
C PHE A 58 -17.45 -0.34 1.23
N ASP A 59 -16.89 -0.04 2.40
CA ASP A 59 -16.94 -0.84 3.63
C ASP A 59 -18.36 -0.97 4.20
N LYS A 60 -19.19 0.06 3.99
CA LYS A 60 -20.54 0.13 4.52
C LYS A 60 -21.49 -0.79 3.72
N LYS A 61 -21.96 -1.86 4.36
CA LYS A 61 -23.02 -2.72 3.79
C LYS A 61 -24.31 -1.92 3.62
N ARG A 62 -24.87 -1.92 2.41
CA ARG A 62 -26.17 -1.33 2.10
C ARG A 62 -27.08 -2.38 1.46
N LYS A 63 -28.31 -2.51 1.97
CA LYS A 63 -29.30 -3.47 1.47
C LYS A 63 -29.62 -3.16 0.00
N GLY A 64 -29.60 -4.17 -0.86
CA GLY A 64 -29.91 -4.05 -2.29
C GLY A 64 -28.74 -3.58 -3.19
N LEU A 65 -27.57 -3.29 -2.63
CA LEU A 65 -26.37 -2.93 -3.41
C LEU A 65 -25.37 -4.10 -3.47
N LYS A 66 -24.60 -4.15 -4.56
CA LYS A 66 -23.48 -5.10 -4.69
C LYS A 66 -22.47 -4.88 -3.57
N ASN A 67 -21.84 -5.96 -3.13
CA ASN A 67 -20.77 -5.91 -2.13
C ASN A 67 -19.66 -4.97 -2.59
N GLY A 68 -19.34 -3.97 -1.78
CA GLY A 68 -18.33 -2.95 -2.09
C GLY A 68 -16.95 -3.54 -2.39
N ALA A 69 -16.58 -4.66 -1.74
CA ALA A 69 -15.33 -5.37 -2.04
C ALA A 69 -15.31 -5.96 -3.47
N THR A 70 -16.44 -6.48 -3.94
CA THR A 70 -16.57 -6.99 -5.32
C THR A 70 -16.49 -5.84 -6.32
N THR A 71 -17.14 -4.71 -6.03
CA THR A 71 -17.08 -3.50 -6.86
C THR A 71 -15.65 -2.97 -6.96
N LEU A 72 -14.95 -2.84 -5.82
CA LEU A 72 -13.56 -2.41 -5.77
C LEU A 72 -12.65 -3.35 -6.59
N ASN A 73 -12.83 -4.67 -6.46
CA ASN A 73 -12.07 -5.64 -7.25
C ASN A 73 -12.26 -5.45 -8.76
N GLY A 74 -13.47 -5.09 -9.20
CA GLY A 74 -13.74 -4.75 -10.60
C GLY A 74 -12.98 -3.49 -11.05
N ILE A 75 -13.00 -2.44 -10.22
CA ILE A 75 -12.27 -1.18 -10.47
C ILE A 75 -10.77 -1.46 -10.56
N VAL A 76 -10.19 -2.12 -9.55
CA VAL A 76 -8.76 -2.45 -9.48
C VAL A 76 -8.32 -3.28 -10.68
N LYS A 77 -9.09 -4.33 -11.06
CA LYS A 77 -8.80 -5.13 -12.26
C LYS A 77 -8.79 -4.28 -13.53
N SER A 78 -9.72 -3.34 -13.66
CA SER A 78 -9.76 -2.44 -14.82
C SER A 78 -8.56 -1.50 -14.84
N LEU A 79 -8.23 -0.87 -13.72
CA LEU A 79 -7.08 0.05 -13.61
C LEU A 79 -5.75 -0.66 -13.88
N GLU A 80 -5.62 -1.90 -13.40
CA GLU A 80 -4.46 -2.76 -13.65
C GLU A 80 -4.35 -3.16 -15.12
N LYS A 81 -5.46 -3.57 -15.75
CA LYS A 81 -5.50 -3.89 -17.19
C LYS A 81 -5.10 -2.69 -18.05
N SER A 82 -5.49 -1.48 -17.63
CA SER A 82 -5.10 -0.22 -18.26
C SER A 82 -3.70 0.27 -17.87
N LYS A 83 -2.95 -0.48 -17.06
CA LYS A 83 -1.59 -0.17 -16.59
C LYS A 83 -1.48 1.13 -15.78
N TYR A 84 -2.58 1.59 -15.18
CA TYR A 84 -2.59 2.78 -14.32
C TYR A 84 -2.09 2.48 -12.91
N ILE A 85 -2.20 1.23 -12.48
CA ILE A 85 -1.71 0.76 -11.19
C ILE A 85 -0.99 -0.58 -11.35
N THR A 86 -0.16 -0.91 -10.38
CA THR A 86 0.45 -2.24 -10.21
C THR A 86 0.12 -2.77 -8.83
N LYS A 87 0.00 -4.09 -8.72
CA LYS A 87 -0.14 -4.78 -7.45
C LYS A 87 1.22 -5.22 -6.94
N ARG A 88 1.51 -4.93 -5.68
CA ARG A 88 2.67 -5.43 -4.96
C ARG A 88 2.22 -6.14 -3.69
N LYS A 89 3.02 -7.06 -3.22
CA LYS A 89 2.81 -7.64 -1.88
C LYS A 89 3.24 -6.62 -0.84
N ILE A 90 2.56 -6.63 0.30
CA ILE A 90 2.94 -5.76 1.42
C ILE A 90 4.28 -6.23 1.98
N GLN A 91 5.16 -5.27 2.20
CA GLN A 91 6.49 -5.48 2.77
C GLN A 91 6.43 -5.45 4.30
N HIS A 92 7.30 -6.21 4.94
CA HIS A 92 7.52 -6.14 6.39
C HIS A 92 8.97 -6.47 6.73
N TYR A 93 9.45 -5.89 7.83
CA TYR A 93 10.76 -6.20 8.36
C TYR A 93 10.78 -7.57 9.03
N VAL A 94 11.86 -8.32 8.80
CA VAL A 94 12.12 -9.61 9.42
C VAL A 94 13.47 -9.61 10.12
N HIS A 95 13.61 -10.53 11.07
CA HIS A 95 14.88 -10.77 11.74
C HIS A 95 15.87 -11.42 10.74
N PRO A 96 17.08 -10.84 10.51
CA PRO A 96 18.00 -11.30 9.44
C PRO A 96 18.44 -12.76 9.56
N LYS A 97 18.61 -13.26 10.79
CA LYS A 97 19.08 -14.64 11.01
C LYS A 97 17.97 -15.70 10.96
N THR A 98 16.72 -15.33 11.28
CA THR A 98 15.63 -16.31 11.46
C THR A 98 14.56 -16.17 10.38
N GLY A 99 14.51 -15.04 9.67
CA GLY A 99 13.44 -14.70 8.72
C GLY A 99 12.08 -14.47 9.37
N GLU A 100 11.99 -14.46 10.71
CA GLU A 100 10.74 -14.23 11.40
C GLU A 100 10.31 -12.76 11.30
N LYS A 101 9.03 -12.51 11.02
CA LYS A 101 8.45 -11.16 11.03
C LYS A 101 8.67 -10.52 12.41
N LEU A 102 9.21 -9.30 12.42
CA LEU A 102 9.33 -8.52 13.64
C LEU A 102 7.95 -8.07 14.15
N PRO A 103 7.74 -8.08 15.48
CA PRO A 103 6.54 -7.50 16.10
C PRO A 103 6.35 -6.02 15.73
N ASP A 104 5.10 -5.59 15.62
CA ASP A 104 4.76 -4.23 15.19
C ASP A 104 5.15 -3.16 16.25
N ASP A 105 5.40 -3.55 17.51
CA ASP A 105 5.79 -2.67 18.61
C ASP A 105 7.30 -2.56 18.86
N SER A 106 8.10 -3.20 17.99
CA SER A 106 9.57 -3.17 18.02
C SER A 106 10.12 -1.73 18.06
N VAL A 107 11.27 -1.55 18.71
CA VAL A 107 11.89 -0.23 18.91
C VAL A 107 13.39 -0.25 18.65
N MET A 108 13.94 0.87 18.21
CA MET A 108 15.38 1.09 18.17
C MET A 108 15.95 1.21 19.59
N ASP A 109 16.96 0.40 19.89
CA ASP A 109 17.79 0.49 21.09
C ASP A 109 19.15 1.08 20.71
N ASN A 110 19.35 2.33 21.13
CA ASN A 110 20.58 3.10 20.91
C ASN A 110 21.43 3.23 22.19
N THR A 111 21.15 2.44 23.23
CA THR A 111 21.89 2.51 24.50
C THR A 111 23.31 1.94 24.40
N MET A 112 23.53 1.05 23.44
CA MET A 112 24.82 0.42 23.16
C MET A 112 25.58 1.17 22.06
N LYS A 113 26.91 0.97 21.98
CA LYS A 113 27.75 1.54 20.92
C LYS A 113 27.26 1.19 19.50
N LYS A 114 26.61 0.04 19.33
CA LYS A 114 25.99 -0.39 18.07
C LYS A 114 24.47 -0.37 18.22
N PRO A 115 23.75 0.42 17.41
CA PRO A 115 22.29 0.41 17.37
C PRO A 115 21.76 -0.97 17.02
N ARG A 116 20.65 -1.36 17.64
CA ARG A 116 19.96 -2.64 17.43
C ARG A 116 18.47 -2.46 17.62
N VAL A 117 17.67 -3.44 17.22
CA VAL A 117 16.24 -3.46 17.46
C VAL A 117 15.93 -4.30 18.69
N LYS A 118 15.10 -3.76 19.58
CA LYS A 118 14.55 -4.44 20.76
C LYS A 118 13.08 -4.75 20.51
N TYR A 119 12.65 -5.96 20.84
CA TYR A 119 11.25 -6.36 20.76
C TYR A 119 10.89 -7.40 21.82
N LEU A 120 9.60 -7.53 22.10
CA LEU A 120 9.07 -8.54 23.03
C LEU A 120 8.48 -9.70 22.24
N LYS A 121 8.77 -10.93 22.65
CA LYS A 121 8.12 -12.13 22.11
C LYS A 121 7.44 -12.88 23.25
N ARG A 122 6.17 -13.25 23.05
CA ARG A 122 5.43 -14.06 24.02
C ARG A 122 5.92 -15.50 23.98
N MET A 123 6.24 -16.04 25.15
CA MET A 123 6.66 -17.42 25.37
C MET A 123 5.72 -18.01 26.41
N GLY A 124 4.60 -18.57 25.95
CA GLY A 124 3.52 -19.03 26.84
C GLY A 124 2.81 -17.87 27.53
N PHE A 125 2.79 -17.87 28.86
CA PHE A 125 2.21 -16.79 29.68
C PHE A 125 3.18 -15.64 29.93
N ASP A 126 4.48 -15.83 29.64
CA ASP A 126 5.51 -14.84 29.85
C ASP A 126 5.87 -14.10 28.56
N SER A 127 6.53 -12.94 28.71
CA SER A 127 7.08 -12.17 27.59
C SER A 127 8.56 -11.95 27.83
N GLU A 128 9.37 -12.36 26.87
CA GLU A 128 10.82 -12.20 26.93
C GLU A 128 11.28 -11.10 25.97
N THR A 129 12.35 -10.42 26.35
CA THR A 129 12.98 -9.38 25.53
C THR A 129 14.02 -10.00 24.62
N PHE A 130 13.89 -9.72 23.33
CA PHE A 130 14.83 -10.12 22.29
C PHE A 130 15.46 -8.90 21.63
N PHE A 131 16.62 -9.14 21.02
CA PHE A 131 17.36 -8.13 20.28
C PHE A 131 17.75 -8.66 18.91
N CYS A 132 17.70 -7.78 17.93
CA CYS A 132 18.10 -8.04 16.56
C CYS A 132 19.12 -7.00 16.11
N ASP A 133 20.23 -7.46 15.55
CA ASP A 133 21.24 -6.58 14.96
C ASP A 133 20.72 -5.95 13.66
N LEU A 134 21.28 -4.78 13.31
CA LEU A 134 21.08 -4.14 12.02
C LEU A 134 22.14 -4.59 10.99
N PRO A 135 21.88 -4.47 9.67
CA PRO A 135 20.62 -4.04 9.05
C PRO A 135 19.53 -5.10 9.13
N LEU A 136 18.27 -4.68 9.09
CA LEU A 136 17.12 -5.58 8.97
C LEU A 136 16.90 -6.00 7.52
N ASP A 137 16.37 -7.20 7.32
CA ASP A 137 15.87 -7.65 6.02
C ASP A 137 14.40 -7.29 5.84
N VAL A 138 13.98 -7.10 4.59
CA VAL A 138 12.58 -6.81 4.21
C VAL A 138 12.05 -7.94 3.34
N GLU A 139 10.91 -8.51 3.72
CA GLU A 139 10.23 -9.54 2.94
C GLU A 139 8.93 -9.06 2.29
N GLU A 140 8.68 -9.50 1.06
CA GLU A 140 7.43 -9.31 0.31
C GLU A 140 6.47 -10.50 0.51
N LYS A 141 6.10 -10.82 1.75
CA LYS A 141 5.16 -11.92 2.08
C LYS A 141 3.92 -11.49 2.87
N GLY A 142 3.66 -10.20 3.05
CA GLY A 142 2.53 -9.72 3.85
C GLY A 142 1.17 -10.20 3.34
N LYS A 143 0.23 -10.47 4.27
CA LYS A 143 -1.17 -10.70 3.93
C LYS A 143 -1.78 -9.38 3.43
N GLY A 144 -2.05 -9.30 2.14
CA GLY A 144 -2.67 -8.13 1.52
C GLY A 144 -2.02 -7.75 0.20
N ILE A 145 -2.66 -6.80 -0.48
CA ILE A 145 -2.18 -6.27 -1.76
C ILE A 145 -2.03 -4.77 -1.59
N LEU A 146 -0.82 -4.30 -1.87
CA LEU A 146 -0.52 -2.89 -2.03
C LEU A 146 -0.77 -2.49 -3.47
N LEU A 147 -1.60 -1.47 -3.68
CA LEU A 147 -1.83 -0.86 -4.98
C LEU A 147 -0.89 0.33 -5.12
N VAL A 148 -0.08 0.34 -6.18
CA VAL A 148 0.90 1.39 -6.44
C VAL A 148 0.58 2.03 -7.78
N ILE A 149 0.46 3.36 -7.81
CA ILE A 149 0.21 4.08 -9.06
C ILE A 149 1.41 3.98 -10.00
N THR A 150 1.16 3.87 -11.30
CA THR A 150 2.21 4.01 -12.32
C THR A 150 2.38 5.47 -12.73
N PRO A 151 3.46 5.85 -13.42
CA PRO A 151 3.58 7.21 -13.99
C PRO A 151 2.40 7.59 -14.89
N LEU A 152 1.91 6.63 -15.70
CA LEU A 152 0.74 6.81 -16.55
C LEU A 152 -0.53 7.04 -15.72
N GLY A 153 -0.75 6.23 -14.68
CA GLY A 153 -1.86 6.41 -13.75
C GLY A 153 -1.80 7.76 -13.04
N LEU A 154 -0.61 8.21 -12.63
CA LEU A 154 -0.42 9.49 -11.97
C LEU A 154 -0.79 10.65 -12.91
N GLN A 155 -0.39 10.60 -14.18
CA GLN A 155 -0.80 11.59 -15.18
C GLN A 155 -2.33 11.60 -15.35
N LYS A 156 -2.97 10.43 -15.42
CA LYS A 156 -4.43 10.33 -15.54
C LYS A 156 -5.17 10.82 -14.30
N SER A 157 -4.63 10.59 -13.10
CA SER A 157 -5.24 11.04 -11.84
C SER A 157 -5.38 12.56 -11.76
N LYS A 158 -4.46 13.29 -12.40
CA LYS A 158 -4.42 14.77 -12.44
C LYS A 158 -5.34 15.38 -13.50
N ASN A 159 -5.83 14.57 -14.44
CA ASN A 159 -6.71 15.06 -15.49
C ASN A 159 -8.12 15.28 -14.92
N ASN A 160 -8.37 16.50 -14.45
CA ASN A 160 -9.64 16.97 -13.88
C ASN A 160 -10.75 17.18 -14.92
N TYR A 161 -10.74 16.48 -16.06
CA TYR A 161 -11.89 16.49 -16.96
C TYR A 161 -13.01 15.63 -16.37
N LEU A 162 -13.57 16.11 -15.25
CA LEU A 162 -14.99 15.99 -14.95
C LEU A 162 -15.69 16.59 -16.16
N THR A 163 -16.07 15.77 -17.14
CA THR A 163 -17.09 16.19 -18.10
C THR A 163 -18.40 16.30 -17.34
N SER A 164 -18.58 17.44 -16.68
CA SER A 164 -19.89 17.98 -16.39
C SER A 164 -20.53 18.34 -17.73
N LYS A 165 -21.74 17.81 -17.94
CA LYS A 165 -22.66 17.95 -19.08
C LYS A 165 -22.52 16.89 -20.17
#